data_AF-A0A437QVH8-F1
#
_entry.id   AF-A0A437QVH8-F1
#
_cell.length_a   1.000
_cell.length_b   1.000
_cell.length_c   1.000
_cell.angle_alpha   90.00
_cell.angle_beta   90.00
_cell.angle_gamma   90.00
#
_symmetry.space_group_name_H-M   'P 1'
#
loop_
_entity.id
_entity.type
_entity.pdbx_description
1 polymer ?
#
loop_
_entity_poly.entity_id
_entity_poly.type
_entity_poly.pdbx_seq_one_letter_code
_entity_poly.pdbx_strand_id
1 'polypeptide(L)'
;MSDLEAVASLSTEATTASQSRSSISADFNNFLLILTTQLQNQDPLSPTDTHEFTNQLVLFAGVEQEIQQNGNLEELIALQSGNQAIGALSYIGQEVEAEGQIFNIEEGESTTLGFELEDTPDTTAITVTDIAGNIVFIASLEDVDFGYNTFEWDGKDITGQEVPSGIYSFQINAVNEDDQPIDVQHSTTAIVDGVESDDEGTFVTSGALSIALDKIFSVRPPPEPTVEDGA
;
A
#
# COMPACT_ATOMS: atom_id res chain seq x y z
N MET A 1 5.77 5.70 23.30
CA MET A 1 6.00 7.17 23.13
C MET A 1 6.06 7.56 21.65
N SER A 2 6.13 6.60 20.74
CA SER A 2 6.22 6.80 19.29
C SER A 2 4.90 7.24 18.64
N ASP A 3 3.75 6.89 19.23
CA ASP A 3 2.43 7.24 18.67
C ASP A 3 2.06 8.73 18.83
N LEU A 4 2.73 9.45 19.73
CA LEU A 4 2.50 10.88 19.95
C LEU A 4 3.32 11.77 19.00
N GLU A 5 4.43 11.25 18.45
CA GLU A 5 5.22 11.97 17.45
C GLU A 5 4.61 11.85 16.05
N ALA A 6 4.00 10.71 15.71
CA ALA A 6 3.34 10.50 14.42
C ALA A 6 2.12 11.42 14.21
N VAL A 7 1.31 11.64 15.26
CA VAL A 7 0.17 12.59 15.21
C VAL A 7 0.61 14.06 15.17
N ALA A 8 1.84 14.37 15.60
CA ALA A 8 2.40 15.71 15.51
C ALA A 8 2.89 16.04 14.08
N SER A 9 3.43 15.05 13.35
CA SER A 9 3.84 15.19 11.95
C SER A 9 2.67 15.34 10.98
N LEU A 10 1.58 14.58 11.17
CA LEU A 10 0.34 14.69 10.37
C LEU A 10 -0.34 16.07 10.52
N SER A 11 -0.21 16.70 11.69
CA SER A 11 -0.68 18.07 11.90
C SER A 11 0.18 19.12 11.21
N THR A 12 1.35 18.78 10.67
CA THR A 12 2.30 19.74 10.10
C THR A 12 2.18 19.85 8.57
N GLU A 13 1.87 18.77 7.85
CA GLU A 13 1.76 18.78 6.37
C GLU A 13 0.42 19.33 5.84
N ALA A 14 -0.72 18.91 6.41
CA ALA A 14 -2.02 19.54 6.12
C ALA A 14 -2.05 21.03 6.49
N THR A 15 -1.22 21.41 7.47
CA THR A 15 -0.97 22.79 7.88
C THR A 15 -0.14 23.55 6.84
N THR A 16 0.74 22.89 6.09
CA THR A 16 1.64 23.57 5.12
C THR A 16 0.91 24.00 3.84
N ALA A 17 0.03 23.16 3.28
CA ALA A 17 -0.80 23.52 2.12
C ALA A 17 -1.83 24.60 2.49
N SER A 18 -2.50 24.44 3.64
CA SER A 18 -3.48 25.42 4.15
C SER A 18 -2.83 26.75 4.53
N GLN A 19 -1.62 26.74 5.12
CA GLN A 19 -0.84 27.96 5.39
C GLN A 19 -0.33 28.62 4.11
N SER A 20 0.05 27.85 3.08
CA SER A 20 0.46 28.40 1.78
C SER A 20 -0.70 29.11 1.08
N ARG A 21 -1.91 28.54 1.11
CA ARG A 21 -3.15 29.20 0.64
C ARG A 21 -3.44 30.49 1.42
N SER A 22 -3.28 30.46 2.74
CA SER A 22 -3.46 31.63 3.60
C SER A 22 -2.43 32.73 3.35
N SER A 23 -1.17 32.37 3.09
CA SER A 23 -0.10 33.34 2.81
C SER A 23 -0.34 34.04 1.48
N ILE A 24 -0.67 33.28 0.43
CA ILE A 24 -0.96 33.82 -0.90
C ILE A 24 -2.17 34.75 -0.88
N SER A 25 -3.24 34.41 -0.15
CA SER A 25 -4.41 35.29 -0.04
C SER A 25 -4.09 36.57 0.75
N ALA A 26 -3.25 36.49 1.78
CA ALA A 26 -2.78 37.65 2.53
C ALA A 26 -1.89 38.57 1.68
N ASP A 27 -0.98 38.00 0.90
CA ASP A 27 -0.08 38.73 -0.01
C ASP A 27 -0.87 39.42 -1.14
N PHE A 28 -1.91 38.77 -1.67
CA PHE A 28 -2.83 39.37 -2.65
C PHE A 28 -3.63 40.54 -2.07
N ASN A 29 -4.17 40.39 -0.87
CA ASN A 29 -4.89 41.47 -0.19
C ASN A 29 -4.00 42.68 0.10
N ASN A 30 -2.75 42.43 0.50
CA ASN A 30 -1.77 43.48 0.75
C ASN A 30 -1.35 44.19 -0.55
N PHE A 31 -1.20 43.43 -1.64
CA PHE A 31 -0.99 43.98 -2.99
C PHE A 31 -2.15 44.89 -3.42
N LEU A 32 -3.40 44.44 -3.29
CA LEU A 32 -4.59 45.25 -3.60
C LEU A 32 -4.67 46.52 -2.75
N LEU A 33 -4.29 46.46 -1.48
CA LEU A 33 -4.24 47.61 -0.59
C LEU A 33 -3.22 48.65 -1.05
N ILE A 34 -2.00 48.20 -1.39
CA ILE A 34 -0.93 49.08 -1.90
C ILE A 34 -1.36 49.69 -3.23
N LEU A 35 -1.94 48.90 -4.14
CA LEU A 35 -2.46 49.36 -5.44
C LEU A 35 -3.54 50.44 -5.27
N THR A 36 -4.50 50.19 -4.38
CA THR A 36 -5.60 51.14 -4.11
C THR A 36 -5.07 52.43 -3.49
N THR A 37 -4.10 52.32 -2.59
CA THR A 37 -3.45 53.47 -1.93
C THR A 37 -2.65 54.31 -2.93
N GLN A 38 -1.95 53.67 -3.87
CA GLN A 38 -1.20 54.37 -4.93
C GLN A 38 -2.16 55.08 -5.89
N LEU A 39 -3.23 54.43 -6.36
CA LEU A 39 -4.24 55.05 -7.23
C LEU A 39 -4.93 56.26 -6.57
N GLN A 40 -5.18 56.23 -5.25
CA GLN A 40 -5.75 57.36 -4.52
C GLN A 40 -4.80 58.57 -4.41
N ASN A 41 -3.48 58.35 -4.46
CA ASN A 41 -2.45 59.38 -4.26
C ASN A 41 -1.68 59.73 -5.56
N GLN A 42 -2.12 59.27 -6.72
CA GLN A 42 -1.46 59.58 -8.00
C GLN A 42 -1.71 61.03 -8.45
N ASP A 43 -0.68 61.61 -9.09
CA ASP A 43 -0.77 62.90 -9.77
C ASP A 43 -1.46 62.70 -11.15
N PRO A 44 -2.55 63.42 -11.45
CA PRO A 44 -3.27 63.30 -12.73
C PRO A 44 -2.44 63.64 -13.98
N LEU A 45 -1.25 64.25 -13.83
CA LEU A 45 -0.35 64.60 -14.94
C LEU A 45 0.76 63.57 -15.21
N SER A 46 0.85 62.47 -14.44
CA SER A 46 1.80 61.38 -14.68
C SER A 46 1.25 60.02 -14.21
N PRO A 47 0.33 59.41 -14.97
CA PRO A 47 -0.18 58.09 -14.63
C PRO A 47 0.94 57.05 -14.71
N THR A 48 1.06 56.21 -13.67
CA THR A 48 1.93 55.03 -13.68
C THR A 48 1.30 53.97 -14.58
N ASP A 49 2.13 53.20 -15.31
CA ASP A 49 1.67 52.21 -16.27
C ASP A 49 0.96 51.02 -15.56
N THR A 50 -0.36 50.94 -15.71
CA THR A 50 -1.23 49.93 -15.09
C THR A 50 -1.02 48.52 -15.67
N HIS A 51 -0.22 48.36 -16.73
CA HIS A 51 0.01 47.09 -17.41
C HIS A 51 0.77 46.07 -16.55
N GLU A 52 1.79 46.47 -15.77
CA GLU A 52 2.50 45.53 -14.90
C GLU A 52 1.61 44.96 -13.79
N PHE A 53 0.75 45.80 -13.21
CA PHE A 53 -0.18 45.37 -12.16
C PHE A 53 -1.26 44.43 -12.69
N THR A 54 -1.76 44.71 -13.89
CA THR A 54 -2.72 43.83 -14.57
C THR A 54 -2.08 42.47 -14.87
N ASN A 55 -0.81 42.45 -15.29
CA ASN A 55 -0.07 41.20 -15.50
C ASN A 55 0.14 40.42 -14.19
N GLN A 56 0.46 41.10 -13.09
CA GLN A 56 0.61 40.46 -11.77
C GLN A 56 -0.73 39.91 -11.25
N LEU A 57 -1.85 40.62 -11.45
CA LEU A 57 -3.18 40.12 -11.10
C LEU A 57 -3.56 38.86 -11.90
N VAL A 58 -3.25 38.82 -13.19
CA VAL A 58 -3.48 37.63 -14.03
C VAL A 58 -2.62 36.45 -13.56
N LEU A 59 -1.36 36.70 -13.17
CA LEU A 59 -0.50 35.66 -12.60
C LEU A 59 -1.04 35.12 -11.28
N PHE A 60 -1.48 35.99 -10.36
CA PHE A 60 -2.09 35.56 -9.09
C PHE A 60 -3.37 34.76 -9.31
N ALA A 61 -4.26 35.19 -10.21
CA ALA A 61 -5.47 34.46 -10.54
C ALA A 61 -5.15 33.07 -11.13
N GLY A 62 -4.08 32.96 -11.92
CA GLY A 62 -3.57 31.68 -12.43
C GLY A 62 -3.08 30.76 -11.31
N VAL A 63 -2.28 31.27 -10.37
CA VAL A 63 -1.78 30.50 -9.21
C VAL A 63 -2.94 30.08 -8.30
N GLU A 64 -3.90 30.97 -8.04
CA GLU A 64 -5.08 30.65 -7.23
C GLU A 64 -5.93 29.57 -7.89
N GLN A 65 -6.11 29.62 -9.21
CA GLN A 65 -6.79 28.59 -9.98
C GLN A 65 -6.05 27.24 -9.91
N GLU A 66 -4.72 27.24 -10.02
CA GLU A 66 -3.89 26.03 -9.88
C GLU A 66 -4.01 25.42 -8.48
N ILE A 67 -3.98 26.25 -7.45
CA ILE A 67 -4.21 25.83 -6.06
C ILE A 67 -5.59 25.20 -5.88
N GLN A 68 -6.65 25.82 -6.41
CA GLN A 68 -8.00 25.28 -6.36
C GLN A 68 -8.11 23.97 -7.14
N GLN A 69 -7.45 23.88 -8.29
CA GLN A 69 -7.41 22.66 -9.09
C GLN A 69 -6.72 21.52 -8.32
N ASN A 70 -5.57 21.78 -7.71
CA ASN A 70 -4.87 20.79 -6.88
C ASN A 70 -5.72 20.35 -5.68
N GLY A 71 -6.44 21.29 -5.03
CA GLY A 71 -7.38 20.94 -3.96
C GLY A 71 -8.52 20.02 -4.42
N ASN A 72 -9.10 20.29 -5.59
CA ASN A 72 -10.12 19.41 -6.16
C ASN A 72 -9.55 18.02 -6.53
N LEU A 73 -8.29 17.96 -6.97
CA LEU A 73 -7.61 16.70 -7.25
C LEU A 73 -7.36 15.89 -5.97
N GLU A 74 -6.94 16.55 -4.88
CA GLU A 74 -6.79 15.94 -3.55
C GLU A 74 -8.13 15.36 -3.06
N GLU A 75 -9.23 16.12 -3.19
CA GLU A 75 -10.58 15.65 -2.83
C GLU A 75 -11.01 14.44 -3.68
N LEU A 76 -10.70 14.44 -4.99
CA LEU A 76 -11.00 13.31 -5.87
C LEU A 76 -10.22 12.06 -5.47
N ILE A 77 -8.93 12.19 -5.15
CA ILE A 77 -8.09 11.09 -4.68
C ILE A 77 -8.66 10.51 -3.37
N ALA A 78 -9.06 11.37 -2.43
CA ALA A 78 -9.68 10.94 -1.18
C ALA A 78 -11.00 10.19 -1.40
N LEU A 79 -11.85 10.67 -2.31
CA LEU A 79 -13.09 9.98 -2.69
C LEU A 79 -12.80 8.62 -3.36
N GLN A 80 -11.77 8.54 -4.21
CA GLN A 80 -11.37 7.31 -4.86
C GLN A 80 -10.84 6.28 -3.85
N SER A 81 -10.00 6.70 -2.90
CA SER A 81 -9.52 5.86 -1.80
C SER A 81 -10.69 5.34 -0.94
N GLY A 82 -11.64 6.21 -0.58
CA GLY A 82 -12.84 5.80 0.13
C GLY A 82 -13.69 4.77 -0.62
N ASN A 83 -13.79 4.88 -1.95
CA ASN A 83 -14.48 3.88 -2.77
C ASN A 83 -13.74 2.54 -2.83
N GLN A 84 -12.40 2.55 -2.85
CA GLN A 84 -11.59 1.34 -2.78
C GLN A 84 -11.79 0.62 -1.45
N ALA A 85 -11.77 1.34 -0.33
CA ALA A 85 -12.07 0.80 0.99
C ALA A 85 -13.45 0.13 1.05
N ILE A 86 -14.49 0.78 0.51
CA ILE A 86 -15.84 0.19 0.42
C ILE A 86 -15.85 -1.10 -0.40
N GLY A 87 -15.10 -1.15 -1.51
CA GLY A 87 -14.94 -2.35 -2.32
C GLY A 87 -14.23 -3.48 -1.55
N ALA A 88 -13.16 -3.15 -0.83
CA ALA A 88 -12.39 -4.09 -0.02
C ALA A 88 -13.20 -4.70 1.13
N LEU A 89 -14.23 -4.01 1.65
CA LEU A 89 -15.14 -4.59 2.65
C LEU A 89 -15.82 -5.88 2.16
N SER A 90 -15.98 -6.06 0.85
CA SER A 90 -16.53 -7.29 0.28
C SER A 90 -15.60 -8.50 0.39
N TYR A 91 -14.31 -8.27 0.68
CA TYR A 91 -13.32 -9.33 0.85
C TYR A 91 -13.31 -9.88 2.27
N ILE A 92 -13.88 -9.18 3.25
CA ILE A 92 -13.98 -9.68 4.63
C ILE A 92 -14.68 -11.05 4.64
N GLY A 93 -14.00 -12.03 5.22
CA GLY A 93 -14.40 -13.43 5.27
C GLY A 93 -14.20 -14.21 3.97
N GLN A 94 -13.63 -13.60 2.93
CA GLN A 94 -13.14 -14.30 1.73
C GLN A 94 -11.67 -14.67 1.90
N GLU A 95 -11.26 -15.68 1.14
CA GLU A 95 -9.85 -15.99 0.94
C GLU A 95 -9.33 -15.15 -0.24
N VAL A 96 -8.26 -14.42 0.00
CA VAL A 96 -7.56 -13.65 -1.03
C VAL A 96 -6.22 -14.31 -1.32
N GLU A 97 -5.82 -14.29 -2.58
CA GLU A 97 -4.46 -14.62 -2.99
C GLU A 97 -3.77 -13.35 -3.43
N ALA A 98 -2.62 -13.06 -2.84
CA ALA A 98 -1.87 -11.84 -3.07
C ALA A 98 -0.38 -12.10 -3.33
N GLU A 99 0.24 -11.19 -4.07
CA GLU A 99 1.68 -11.16 -4.28
C GLU A 99 2.41 -11.02 -2.95
N GLY A 100 3.41 -11.87 -2.74
CA GLY A 100 4.30 -11.72 -1.61
C GLY A 100 4.81 -13.02 -1.03
N GLN A 101 5.76 -12.85 -0.12
CA GLN A 101 6.47 -13.92 0.56
C GLN A 101 6.08 -14.02 2.03
N ILE A 102 5.25 -13.10 2.53
CA ILE A 102 4.92 -12.96 3.94
C ILE A 102 3.50 -13.48 4.15
N PHE A 103 3.31 -14.30 5.16
CA PHE A 103 2.02 -14.91 5.47
C PHE A 103 1.83 -15.03 6.99
N ASN A 104 0.59 -15.15 7.42
CA ASN A 104 0.23 -15.42 8.81
C ASN A 104 -0.22 -16.88 8.94
N ILE A 105 0.22 -17.56 9.99
CA ILE A 105 -0.22 -18.91 10.33
C ILE A 105 -0.67 -18.96 11.79
N GLU A 106 -1.70 -19.75 12.07
CA GLU A 106 -2.11 -20.06 13.44
C GLU A 106 -1.53 -21.42 13.86
N GLU A 107 -1.19 -21.58 15.13
CA GLU A 107 -0.64 -22.82 15.69
C GLU A 107 -1.60 -23.99 15.41
N GLY A 108 -1.09 -25.02 14.72
CA GLY A 108 -1.84 -26.23 14.33
C GLY A 108 -2.59 -26.13 13.00
N GLU A 109 -2.60 -24.97 12.34
CA GLU A 109 -3.21 -24.78 11.02
C GLU A 109 -2.20 -25.01 9.88
N SER A 110 -2.72 -25.26 8.68
CA SER A 110 -1.93 -25.34 7.44
C SER A 110 -2.18 -24.15 6.53
N THR A 111 -1.24 -23.84 5.65
CA THR A 111 -1.36 -22.74 4.68
C THR A 111 -0.82 -23.12 3.31
N THR A 112 -1.44 -22.56 2.26
CA THR A 112 -1.03 -22.71 0.87
C THR A 112 -0.07 -21.59 0.48
N LEU A 113 1.12 -21.96 0.02
CA LEU A 113 2.14 -21.04 -0.49
C LEU A 113 2.22 -21.19 -2.01
N GLY A 114 1.96 -20.11 -2.74
CA GLY A 114 2.01 -20.11 -4.21
C GLY A 114 3.34 -19.57 -4.73
N PHE A 115 3.78 -20.10 -5.86
CA PHE A 115 4.94 -19.57 -6.55
C PHE A 115 4.88 -19.84 -8.06
N GLU A 116 5.42 -18.94 -8.87
CA GLU A 116 5.48 -19.06 -10.32
C GLU A 116 6.94 -19.02 -10.80
N LEU A 117 7.31 -20.02 -11.61
CA LEU A 117 8.63 -20.17 -12.20
C LEU A 117 8.62 -19.76 -13.67
N GLU A 118 9.61 -18.95 -14.07
CA GLU A 118 9.75 -18.47 -15.46
C GLU A 118 10.48 -19.47 -16.39
N ASP A 119 11.03 -20.56 -15.85
CA ASP A 119 11.64 -21.64 -16.63
C ASP A 119 11.38 -23.01 -15.96
N THR A 120 11.72 -24.10 -16.63
CA THR A 120 11.60 -25.47 -16.10
C THR A 120 12.71 -25.75 -15.09
N PRO A 121 12.40 -26.08 -13.82
CA PRO A 121 13.43 -26.37 -12.82
C PRO A 121 13.98 -27.79 -12.96
N ASP A 122 15.25 -27.97 -12.62
CA ASP A 122 15.86 -29.28 -12.33
C ASP A 122 15.80 -29.57 -10.81
N THR A 123 16.09 -28.55 -9.99
CA THR A 123 15.93 -28.66 -8.53
C THR A 123 15.22 -27.44 -7.96
N THR A 124 14.33 -27.69 -6.99
CA THR A 124 13.57 -26.65 -6.28
C THR A 124 13.59 -26.93 -4.79
N ALA A 125 13.78 -25.89 -3.98
CA ALA A 125 13.70 -25.96 -2.54
C ALA A 125 12.91 -24.78 -1.96
N ILE A 126 12.12 -25.06 -0.93
CA ILE A 126 11.44 -24.05 -0.13
C ILE A 126 12.15 -23.87 1.20
N THR A 127 12.26 -22.63 1.65
CA THR A 127 12.70 -22.26 2.99
C THR A 127 11.65 -21.36 3.63
N VAL A 128 11.25 -21.66 4.86
CA VAL A 128 10.37 -20.81 5.67
C VAL A 128 11.16 -20.27 6.85
N THR A 129 11.00 -18.97 7.10
CA THR A 129 11.68 -18.23 8.17
C THR A 129 10.68 -17.50 9.07
N ASP A 130 11.02 -17.40 10.36
CA ASP A 130 10.29 -16.54 11.30
C ASP A 130 10.62 -15.05 11.09
N ILE A 131 9.92 -14.16 11.81
CA ILE A 131 10.15 -12.70 11.78
C ILE A 131 11.56 -12.27 12.23
N ALA A 132 12.28 -13.13 12.96
CA ALA A 132 13.66 -12.89 13.37
C ALA A 132 14.69 -13.36 12.30
N GLY A 133 14.22 -13.98 11.21
CA GLY A 133 15.05 -14.51 10.12
C GLY A 133 15.61 -15.90 10.39
N ASN A 134 15.14 -16.61 11.42
CA ASN A 134 15.56 -17.98 11.67
C ASN A 134 14.81 -18.94 10.75
N ILE A 135 15.52 -19.91 10.18
CA ILE A 135 14.92 -20.97 9.38
C ILE A 135 14.15 -21.91 10.30
N VAL A 136 12.84 -22.02 10.08
CA VAL A 136 11.95 -22.92 10.82
C VAL A 136 11.63 -24.18 10.04
N PHE A 137 11.59 -24.07 8.71
CA PHE A 137 11.31 -25.20 7.82
C PHE A 137 12.14 -25.09 6.53
N ILE A 138 12.59 -26.23 6.03
CA ILE A 138 13.27 -26.34 4.74
C ILE A 138 12.95 -27.70 4.12
N ALA A 139 12.60 -27.71 2.84
CA ALA A 139 12.34 -28.95 2.11
C ALA A 139 12.72 -28.81 0.64
N SER A 140 13.15 -29.93 0.04
CA SER A 140 13.21 -30.06 -1.41
C SER A 140 11.81 -30.35 -1.94
N LEU A 141 11.42 -29.67 -3.02
CA LEU A 141 10.14 -29.88 -3.68
C LEU A 141 10.33 -30.83 -4.85
N GLU A 142 9.46 -31.84 -4.92
CA GLU A 142 9.36 -32.76 -6.05
C GLU A 142 8.17 -32.33 -6.93
N ASP A 143 8.16 -32.76 -8.20
CA ASP A 143 7.07 -32.52 -9.16
C ASP A 143 6.73 -31.02 -9.38
N VAL A 144 7.76 -30.17 -9.40
CA VAL A 144 7.61 -28.74 -9.72
C VAL A 144 7.85 -28.52 -11.21
N ASP A 145 6.85 -27.95 -11.89
CA ASP A 145 6.91 -27.64 -13.33
C ASP A 145 7.10 -26.13 -13.57
N PHE A 146 7.38 -25.75 -14.82
CA PHE A 146 7.31 -24.35 -15.25
C PHE A 146 5.91 -23.76 -15.01
N GLY A 147 5.85 -22.47 -14.65
CA GLY A 147 4.61 -21.75 -14.38
C GLY A 147 4.19 -21.81 -12.91
N TYR A 148 2.90 -21.67 -12.67
CA TYR A 148 2.33 -21.55 -11.32
C TYR A 148 2.23 -22.91 -10.61
N ASN A 149 2.77 -22.96 -9.40
CA ASN A 149 2.80 -24.11 -8.51
C ASN A 149 2.35 -23.69 -7.10
N THR A 150 1.98 -24.68 -6.29
CA THR A 150 1.58 -24.46 -4.89
C THR A 150 2.27 -25.46 -3.97
N PHE A 151 2.49 -25.06 -2.72
CA PHE A 151 3.02 -25.89 -1.66
C PHE A 151 2.18 -25.72 -0.40
N GLU A 152 1.65 -26.82 0.13
CA GLU A 152 0.94 -26.84 1.41
C GLU A 152 1.94 -27.03 2.55
N TRP A 153 2.06 -26.02 3.42
CA TRP A 153 2.85 -26.14 4.64
C TRP A 153 1.93 -26.46 5.82
N ASP A 154 2.25 -27.51 6.57
CA ASP A 154 1.46 -28.00 7.70
C ASP A 154 1.75 -27.28 9.04
N GLY A 155 2.45 -26.14 8.98
CA GLY A 155 2.77 -25.33 10.15
C GLY A 155 3.76 -25.99 11.13
N LYS A 156 4.56 -26.96 10.67
CA LYS A 156 5.57 -27.62 11.52
C LYS A 156 6.99 -27.23 11.16
N ASP A 157 7.83 -27.20 12.19
CA ASP A 157 9.26 -26.99 12.07
C ASP A 157 10.00 -28.26 11.62
N ILE A 158 11.32 -28.14 11.40
CA ILE A 158 12.20 -29.26 11.04
C ILE A 158 12.24 -30.41 12.07
N THR A 159 11.74 -30.20 13.28
CA THR A 159 11.64 -31.21 14.35
C THR A 159 10.27 -31.88 14.40
N GLY A 160 9.32 -31.43 13.58
CA GLY A 160 7.93 -31.89 13.56
C GLY A 160 7.07 -31.27 14.66
N GLN A 161 7.52 -30.19 15.30
CA GLN A 161 6.73 -29.44 16.28
C GLN A 161 5.98 -28.30 15.58
N GLU A 162 4.76 -28.02 16.04
CA GLU A 162 3.96 -26.90 15.55
C GLU A 162 4.67 -25.58 15.85
N VAL A 163 4.67 -24.69 14.86
CA VAL A 163 5.21 -23.34 15.04
C VAL A 163 4.18 -22.46 15.77
N PRO A 164 4.62 -21.49 16.59
CA PRO A 164 3.71 -20.55 17.22
C PRO A 164 2.95 -19.72 16.19
N SER A 165 1.72 -19.33 16.51
CA SER A 165 0.95 -18.39 15.68
C SER A 165 1.73 -17.10 15.44
N GLY A 166 1.76 -16.63 14.19
CA GLY A 166 2.42 -15.39 13.84
C GLY A 166 2.73 -15.23 12.36
N ILE A 167 3.54 -14.21 12.07
CA ILE A 167 3.98 -13.86 10.73
C ILE A 167 5.26 -14.61 10.39
N TYR A 168 5.27 -15.26 9.24
CA TYR A 168 6.40 -15.96 8.66
C TYR A 168 6.65 -15.46 7.25
N SER A 169 7.81 -15.81 6.72
CA SER A 169 8.13 -15.59 5.31
C SER A 169 8.68 -16.85 4.67
N PHE A 170 8.42 -17.05 3.38
CA PHE A 170 8.99 -18.15 2.62
C PHE A 170 9.77 -17.66 1.39
N GLN A 171 10.74 -18.47 0.98
CA GLN A 171 11.53 -18.28 -0.22
C GLN A 171 11.59 -19.59 -0.99
N ILE A 172 11.39 -19.49 -2.30
CA ILE A 172 11.67 -20.57 -3.24
C ILE A 172 13.01 -20.30 -3.91
N ASN A 173 13.86 -21.33 -3.95
CA ASN A 173 15.09 -21.33 -4.72
C ASN A 173 14.98 -22.44 -5.76
N ALA A 174 15.07 -22.10 -7.04
CA ALA A 174 15.02 -23.04 -8.14
C ALA A 174 16.20 -22.81 -9.08
N VAL A 175 16.74 -23.90 -9.63
CA VAL A 175 17.76 -23.86 -10.70
C VAL A 175 17.36 -24.78 -11.85
N ASN A 176 17.77 -24.42 -13.07
CA ASN A 176 17.56 -25.25 -14.26
C ASN A 176 18.65 -26.33 -14.41
N GLU A 177 18.58 -27.15 -15.46
CA GLU A 177 19.54 -28.23 -15.76
C GLU A 177 21.00 -27.73 -15.92
N ASP A 178 21.19 -26.44 -16.24
CA ASP A 178 22.50 -25.78 -16.37
C ASP A 178 23.00 -25.14 -15.05
N ASP A 179 22.39 -25.47 -13.90
CA ASP A 179 22.64 -24.87 -12.58
C ASP A 179 22.42 -23.34 -12.52
N GLN A 180 21.63 -22.77 -13.43
CA GLN A 180 21.32 -21.34 -13.44
C GLN A 180 20.08 -21.05 -12.57
N PRO A 181 20.09 -19.98 -11.76
CA PRO A 181 18.94 -19.60 -10.97
C PRO A 181 17.76 -19.21 -11.86
N ILE A 182 16.57 -19.66 -11.47
CA ILE A 182 15.31 -19.30 -12.11
C ILE A 182 14.66 -18.20 -11.27
N ASP A 183 14.18 -17.14 -11.92
CA ASP A 183 13.41 -16.09 -11.26
C ASP A 183 12.05 -16.65 -10.80
N VAL A 184 11.68 -16.30 -9.56
CA VAL A 184 10.47 -16.83 -8.91
C VAL A 184 9.60 -15.69 -8.41
N GLN A 185 8.34 -15.70 -8.80
CA GLN A 185 7.30 -14.84 -8.22
C GLN A 185 6.58 -15.61 -7.12
N HIS A 186 6.20 -14.93 -6.03
CA HIS A 186 5.59 -15.56 -4.86
C HIS A 186 4.17 -15.03 -4.64
N SER A 187 3.29 -15.91 -4.19
CA SER A 187 1.96 -15.54 -3.72
C SER A 187 1.61 -16.25 -2.41
N THR A 188 0.75 -15.62 -1.63
CA THR A 188 0.22 -16.15 -0.37
C THR A 188 -1.30 -16.09 -0.37
N THR A 189 -1.93 -17.07 0.28
CA THR A 189 -3.36 -17.02 0.58
C THR A 189 -3.59 -16.53 2.00
N ALA A 190 -4.64 -15.73 2.19
CA ALA A 190 -5.04 -15.24 3.50
C ALA A 190 -6.56 -15.09 3.59
N ILE A 191 -7.13 -15.43 4.74
CA ILE A 191 -8.54 -15.12 5.03
C ILE A 191 -8.59 -13.69 5.57
N VAL A 192 -9.35 -12.83 4.91
CA VAL A 192 -9.46 -11.42 5.30
C VAL A 192 -10.38 -11.27 6.50
N ASP A 193 -9.91 -10.59 7.54
CA ASP A 193 -10.69 -10.27 8.75
C ASP A 193 -11.01 -8.79 8.91
N GLY A 194 -10.34 -7.93 8.15
CA GLY A 194 -10.49 -6.48 8.27
C GLY A 194 -10.02 -5.73 7.03
N VAL A 195 -10.31 -4.44 7.04
CA VAL A 195 -9.91 -3.47 6.01
C VAL A 195 -9.40 -2.23 6.73
N GLU A 196 -8.21 -1.81 6.35
CA GLU A 196 -7.57 -0.61 6.86
C GLU A 196 -7.27 0.34 5.70
N SER A 197 -7.22 1.63 6.00
CA SER A 197 -6.87 2.64 5.01
C SER A 197 -6.10 3.75 5.69
N ASP A 198 -5.00 4.13 5.06
CA ASP A 198 -4.14 5.23 5.49
C ASP A 198 -3.75 6.09 4.26
N ASP A 199 -2.71 6.90 4.41
CA ASP A 199 -2.23 7.78 3.34
C ASP A 199 -1.48 7.01 2.22
N GLU A 200 -1.04 5.77 2.46
CA GLU A 200 -0.34 4.92 1.49
C GLU A 200 -1.32 4.10 0.65
N GLY A 201 -2.51 3.79 1.16
CA GLY A 201 -3.55 3.15 0.38
C GLY A 201 -4.63 2.43 1.19
N THR A 202 -5.31 1.50 0.52
CA THR A 202 -6.27 0.57 1.14
C THR A 202 -5.63 -0.80 1.28
N PHE A 203 -5.75 -1.38 2.46
CA PHE A 203 -5.19 -2.68 2.80
C PHE A 203 -6.30 -3.59 3.32
N VAL A 204 -6.17 -4.88 3.06
CA VAL A 204 -6.93 -5.93 3.76
C VAL A 204 -6.03 -6.57 4.81
N THR A 205 -6.62 -6.95 5.94
CA THR A 205 -5.88 -7.56 7.05
C THR A 205 -6.22 -9.03 7.19
N SER A 206 -5.25 -9.81 7.67
CA SER A 206 -5.43 -11.19 8.12
C SER A 206 -4.60 -11.38 9.39
N GLY A 207 -5.23 -11.30 10.55
CA GLY A 207 -4.55 -11.24 11.84
C GLY A 207 -3.62 -10.02 11.92
N ALA A 208 -2.31 -10.27 12.02
CA ALA A 208 -1.30 -9.22 12.07
C ALA A 208 -0.73 -8.85 10.67
N LEU A 209 -1.14 -9.57 9.62
CA LEU A 209 -0.69 -9.32 8.26
C LEU A 209 -1.55 -8.24 7.60
N SER A 210 -0.91 -7.30 6.91
CA SER A 210 -1.55 -6.28 6.08
C SER A 210 -1.15 -6.47 4.62
N ILE A 211 -2.13 -6.54 3.73
CA ILE A 211 -1.97 -6.84 2.30
C ILE A 211 -2.56 -5.68 1.51
N ALA A 212 -1.75 -5.04 0.66
CA ALA A 212 -2.20 -3.94 -0.18
C ALA A 212 -3.19 -4.43 -1.24
N LEU A 213 -4.27 -3.66 -1.47
CA LEU A 213 -5.35 -4.07 -2.37
C LEU A 213 -4.89 -4.30 -3.82
N ASP A 214 -3.84 -3.59 -4.27
CA ASP A 214 -3.25 -3.70 -5.60
C ASP A 214 -2.39 -4.97 -5.79
N LYS A 215 -2.04 -5.64 -4.69
CA LYS A 215 -1.30 -6.91 -4.68
C LYS A 215 -2.20 -8.14 -4.73
N ILE A 216 -3.52 -7.98 -4.61
CA ILE A 216 -4.47 -9.09 -4.65
C ILE A 216 -4.74 -9.50 -6.10
N PHE A 217 -4.46 -10.76 -6.43
CA PHE A 217 -4.71 -11.35 -7.74
C PHE A 217 -6.05 -12.05 -7.84
N SER A 218 -6.49 -12.70 -6.76
CA SER A 218 -7.74 -13.47 -6.74
C SER A 218 -8.46 -13.38 -5.40
N VAL A 219 -9.78 -13.49 -5.45
CA VAL A 219 -10.65 -13.53 -4.27
C VAL A 219 -11.66 -14.66 -4.48
N ARG A 220 -11.77 -15.55 -3.49
CA ARG A 220 -12.67 -16.71 -3.53
C ARG A 220 -13.30 -16.99 -2.17
N PRO A 221 -14.45 -17.69 -2.11
CA PRO A 221 -14.99 -18.16 -0.85
C PRO A 221 -13.95 -18.98 -0.08
N PRO A 222 -13.91 -18.87 1.26
CA PRO A 222 -12.95 -19.63 2.05
C PRO A 222 -13.20 -21.14 1.88
N PRO A 223 -12.16 -21.98 2.03
CA PRO A 223 -12.32 -23.42 2.00
C PRO A 223 -13.35 -23.88 3.05
N GLU A 224 -14.16 -24.89 2.71
CA GLU A 224 -15.12 -25.44 3.67
C GLU A 224 -14.37 -25.99 4.89
N PRO A 225 -14.84 -25.73 6.13
CA PRO A 225 -14.21 -26.30 7.31
C PRO A 225 -14.22 -27.82 7.19
N THR A 226 -13.07 -28.45 7.42
CA THR A 226 -12.96 -29.90 7.51
C THR A 226 -13.82 -30.37 8.68
N VAL A 227 -15.04 -30.82 8.37
CA VAL A 227 -15.89 -31.46 9.37
C VAL A 227 -15.21 -32.78 9.69
N GLU A 228 -14.52 -32.83 10.83
CA GLU A 228 -14.04 -34.10 11.40
C GLU A 228 -15.30 -34.95 11.60
N ASP A 229 -15.52 -35.92 10.72
CA ASP A 229 -16.66 -36.83 10.79
C ASP A 229 -16.51 -37.63 12.08
N GLY A 230 -17.27 -37.19 13.10
CA GLY A 230 -17.23 -37.77 14.43
C GLY A 230 -17.52 -39.26 14.37
N ALA A 231 -16.54 -40.05 14.83
CA ALA A 231 -16.62 -41.50 15.00
C ALA A 231 -17.78 -41.94 15.92
#